data_AF-A0A6J1T2R6-F1
#
_entry.id   AF-A0A6J1T2R6-F1
#
_cell.length_a   1.000
_cell.length_b   1.000
_cell.length_c   1.000
_cell.angle_alpha   90.00
_cell.angle_beta   90.00
_cell.angle_gamma   90.00
#
_symmetry.space_group_name_H-M   'P 1'
#
loop_
_entity.id
_entity.type
_entity.pdbx_description
1 polymer ?
#
loop_
_entity_poly.entity_id
_entity_poly.type
_entity_poly.pdbx_seq_one_letter_code
_entity_poly.pdbx_strand_id
1 'polypeptide(L)'
;MSISKNNALIRLVKKNIAGGFERKDSLPTPGTRFEKLGTIFSRVTGLIRSGVMVQDDIPIWYLVYKRFPPKYEPHYSRPPLDIQVKDIYYPEDKLRASMKRWETLDLKSTSPNASQKLVASFKEKRSSTSNDAALIAELLAVKNEGNVNRNG
;
A
#
# COMPACT_ATOMS: atom_id res chain seq x y z
N MET A 1 -59.59 20.40 -37.36
CA MET A 1 -58.49 19.63 -36.72
C MET A 1 -57.27 20.55 -36.60
N SER A 2 -56.94 20.99 -35.39
CA SER A 2 -55.96 22.06 -35.11
C SER A 2 -54.69 21.45 -34.50
N ILE A 3 -53.60 21.44 -35.28
CA ILE A 3 -52.27 21.02 -34.82
C ILE A 3 -51.32 22.20 -35.08
N SER A 4 -51.29 23.21 -34.21
CA SER A 4 -50.26 24.27 -34.33
C SER A 4 -50.03 25.12 -33.08
N LYS A 5 -50.24 24.59 -31.85
CA LYS A 5 -49.94 25.34 -30.62
C LYS A 5 -48.89 24.70 -29.71
N ASN A 6 -48.55 23.43 -29.91
CA ASN A 6 -47.61 22.71 -29.03
C ASN A 6 -46.12 22.89 -29.39
N ASN A 7 -45.77 23.33 -30.61
CA ASN A 7 -44.36 23.50 -30.99
C ASN A 7 -43.70 24.78 -30.46
N ALA A 8 -44.48 25.83 -30.18
CA ALA A 8 -43.94 27.09 -29.65
C ALA A 8 -43.56 26.96 -28.17
N LEU A 9 -44.40 26.31 -27.37
CA LEU A 9 -44.13 26.03 -25.94
C LEU A 9 -42.95 25.06 -25.77
N ILE A 10 -42.86 24.02 -26.60
CA ILE A 10 -41.70 23.10 -26.59
C ILE A 10 -40.42 23.82 -27.02
N ARG A 11 -40.48 24.73 -28.01
CA ARG A 11 -39.32 25.56 -28.39
C ARG A 11 -38.92 26.56 -27.30
N LEU A 12 -39.88 27.12 -26.56
CA LEU A 12 -39.61 28.07 -25.48
C LEU A 12 -38.99 27.39 -24.25
N VAL A 13 -39.49 26.20 -23.89
CA VAL A 13 -38.89 25.35 -22.85
C VAL A 13 -37.51 24.86 -23.27
N LYS A 14 -37.32 24.45 -24.54
CA LYS A 14 -35.99 24.12 -25.05
C LYS A 14 -35.06 25.33 -25.11
N LYS A 15 -35.52 26.54 -25.41
CA LYS A 15 -34.68 27.76 -25.37
C LYS A 15 -34.27 28.17 -23.96
N ASN A 16 -35.13 27.98 -22.96
CA ASN A 16 -34.80 28.29 -21.57
C ASN A 16 -33.92 27.23 -20.89
N ILE A 17 -33.91 25.99 -21.39
CA ILE A 17 -32.97 24.94 -20.96
C ILE A 17 -31.69 24.94 -21.82
N ALA A 18 -31.77 25.40 -23.07
CA ALA A 18 -30.64 25.60 -23.99
C ALA A 18 -30.10 27.04 -23.94
N GLY A 19 -30.22 27.71 -22.79
CA GLY A 19 -29.21 28.68 -22.39
C GLY A 19 -27.92 27.90 -22.19
N GLY A 20 -27.26 27.56 -23.30
CA GLY A 20 -25.97 26.90 -23.31
C GLY A 20 -25.03 27.74 -22.47
N PHE A 21 -24.74 27.26 -21.27
CA PHE A 21 -23.55 27.65 -20.57
C PHE A 21 -22.39 27.05 -21.37
N GLU A 22 -22.03 27.72 -22.47
CA GLU A 22 -20.76 27.49 -23.14
C GLU A 22 -19.70 27.63 -22.06
N ARG A 23 -19.13 26.50 -21.67
CA ARG A 23 -18.05 26.47 -20.72
C ARG A 23 -16.93 27.22 -21.38
N LYS A 24 -16.64 28.44 -20.91
CA LYS A 24 -15.33 29.03 -21.16
C LYS A 24 -14.35 27.98 -20.66
N ASP A 25 -13.48 27.49 -21.54
CA ASP A 25 -12.46 26.45 -21.29
C ASP A 25 -11.45 26.82 -20.17
N SER A 26 -11.74 27.86 -19.40
CA SER A 26 -10.94 28.52 -18.38
C SER A 26 -11.56 28.51 -16.98
N LEU A 27 -12.76 27.95 -16.76
CA LEU A 27 -13.33 27.90 -15.40
C LEU A 27 -12.65 26.77 -14.59
N PRO A 28 -12.11 27.08 -13.40
CA PRO A 28 -11.50 26.05 -12.55
C PRO A 28 -12.54 24.98 -12.20
N THR A 29 -12.15 23.72 -12.28
CA THR A 29 -12.98 22.59 -11.83
C THR A 29 -13.49 22.86 -10.41
N PRO A 30 -14.80 22.77 -10.15
CA PRO A 30 -15.35 22.96 -8.82
C PRO A 30 -14.71 22.00 -7.81
N GLY A 31 -14.14 22.54 -6.74
CA GLY A 31 -13.38 21.76 -5.76
C GLY A 31 -13.60 22.25 -4.33
N THR A 32 -13.59 21.32 -3.37
CA THR A 32 -13.67 21.65 -1.94
C THR A 32 -12.30 21.50 -1.28
N ARG A 33 -11.88 22.50 -0.49
CA ARG A 33 -10.62 22.50 0.28
C ARG A 33 -10.85 22.26 1.77
N PHE A 34 -11.88 21.49 2.11
CA PHE A 34 -12.23 21.16 3.50
C PHE A 34 -11.71 19.76 3.83
N GLU A 35 -10.42 19.63 4.13
CA GLU A 35 -9.78 18.34 4.45
C GLU A 35 -10.28 17.73 5.77
N LYS A 36 -10.70 18.55 6.73
CA LYS A 36 -11.18 18.09 8.04
C LYS A 36 -12.61 17.55 8.03
N LEU A 37 -13.40 17.85 6.98
CA LEU A 37 -14.81 17.49 6.90
C LEU A 37 -15.01 16.36 5.89
N GLY A 38 -15.31 15.15 6.39
CA GLY A 38 -15.56 13.97 5.56
C GLY A 38 -14.31 13.46 4.84
N THR A 39 -14.52 12.70 3.75
CA THR A 39 -13.44 12.15 2.91
C THR A 39 -13.43 12.84 1.55
N ILE A 40 -12.36 12.66 0.78
CA ILE A 40 -12.33 13.13 -0.61
C ILE A 40 -13.49 12.54 -1.44
N PHE A 41 -13.88 11.29 -1.14
CA PHE A 41 -14.93 10.59 -1.85
C PHE A 41 -16.31 11.12 -1.53
N SER A 42 -16.62 11.37 -0.25
CA SER A 42 -17.92 11.92 0.15
C SER A 42 -18.10 13.34 -0.38
N ARG A 43 -17.03 14.15 -0.40
CA ARG A 43 -17.05 15.52 -0.93
C ARG A 43 -17.30 15.56 -2.44
N VAL A 44 -16.58 14.76 -3.23
CA VAL A 44 -16.82 14.67 -4.68
C VAL A 44 -18.20 14.11 -4.98
N THR A 45 -18.63 13.08 -4.25
CA THR A 45 -19.99 12.54 -4.38
C THR A 45 -21.05 13.60 -4.10
N GLY A 46 -20.84 14.46 -3.10
CA GLY A 46 -21.70 15.60 -2.80
C GLY A 46 -21.77 16.61 -3.94
N LEU A 47 -20.63 16.98 -4.55
CA LEU A 47 -20.55 17.88 -5.70
C LEU A 47 -21.26 17.33 -6.95
N ILE A 48 -21.15 16.02 -7.18
CA ILE A 48 -21.86 15.33 -8.27
C ILE A 48 -23.37 15.35 -7.99
N ARG A 49 -23.78 15.02 -6.76
CA ARG A 49 -25.21 14.98 -6.37
C ARG A 49 -25.88 16.35 -6.37
N SER A 50 -25.15 17.42 -6.08
CA SER A 50 -25.68 18.79 -6.12
C SER A 50 -25.75 19.38 -7.53
N GLY A 51 -25.23 18.67 -8.55
CA GLY A 51 -25.16 19.16 -9.92
C GLY A 51 -24.13 20.27 -10.15
N VAL A 52 -23.29 20.56 -9.15
CA VAL A 52 -22.20 21.55 -9.27
C VAL A 52 -21.06 21.01 -10.14
N MET A 53 -20.83 19.69 -10.09
CA MET A 53 -19.84 19.00 -10.92
C MET A 53 -20.52 18.30 -12.10
N VAL A 54 -20.11 18.65 -13.31
CA VAL A 54 -20.58 18.02 -14.56
C VAL A 54 -19.95 16.64 -14.71
N GLN A 55 -20.61 15.73 -15.43
CA GLN A 55 -20.12 14.36 -15.65
C GLN A 55 -18.69 14.30 -16.22
N ASP A 56 -18.33 15.23 -17.11
CA ASP A 56 -17.00 15.32 -17.72
C ASP A 56 -15.92 15.82 -16.74
N ASP A 57 -16.34 16.46 -15.65
CA ASP A 57 -15.43 16.98 -14.60
C ASP A 57 -15.22 15.97 -13.48
N ILE A 58 -15.89 14.81 -13.55
CA ILE A 58 -15.71 13.76 -12.55
C ILE A 58 -14.26 13.27 -12.64
N PRO A 59 -13.51 13.31 -11.53
CA PRO A 59 -12.13 12.85 -11.53
C PRO A 59 -12.04 11.37 -11.93
N ILE A 60 -11.05 11.02 -12.75
CA ILE A 60 -10.83 9.64 -13.23
C ILE A 60 -10.75 8.64 -12.08
N TRP A 61 -10.11 9.02 -10.97
CA TRP A 61 -9.98 8.17 -9.77
C TRP A 61 -11.32 7.86 -9.10
N TYR A 62 -12.36 8.69 -9.29
CA TYR A 62 -13.66 8.51 -8.62
C TYR A 62 -14.31 7.19 -9.00
N LEU A 63 -14.23 6.81 -10.27
CA LEU A 63 -14.78 5.54 -10.77
C LEU A 63 -14.03 4.35 -10.19
N VAL A 64 -12.70 4.45 -10.09
CA VAL A 64 -11.84 3.42 -9.47
C VAL A 64 -12.18 3.26 -7.99
N TYR A 65 -12.28 4.38 -7.26
CA TYR A 65 -12.66 4.38 -5.84
C TYR A 65 -14.05 3.80 -5.62
N LYS A 66 -15.04 4.19 -6.45
CA LYS A 66 -16.41 3.68 -6.37
C LYS A 66 -16.49 2.18 -6.63
N ARG A 67 -15.65 1.66 -7.54
CA ARG A 67 -15.60 0.23 -7.87
C ARG A 67 -14.83 -0.59 -6.84
N PHE A 68 -13.72 -0.05 -6.33
CA PHE A 68 -12.81 -0.69 -5.40
C PHE A 68 -12.56 0.21 -4.18
N PRO A 69 -13.56 0.34 -3.28
CA PRO A 69 -13.41 1.19 -2.10
C PRO A 69 -12.31 0.63 -1.18
N PRO A 70 -11.54 1.50 -0.50
CA PRO A 70 -10.55 1.04 0.46
C PRO A 70 -11.24 0.37 1.66
N LYS A 71 -10.52 -0.54 2.33
CA LYS A 71 -11.03 -1.22 3.53
C LYS A 71 -11.43 -0.25 4.65
N TYR A 72 -10.70 0.85 4.78
CA TYR A 72 -10.98 1.92 5.75
C TYR A 72 -10.99 3.26 5.04
N GLU A 73 -12.03 4.05 5.28
CA GLU A 73 -12.14 5.39 4.72
C GLU A 73 -11.07 6.33 5.30
N PRO A 74 -10.48 7.22 4.48
CA PRO A 74 -9.42 8.15 4.91
C PRO A 74 -10.04 9.36 5.62
N HIS A 75 -10.53 9.15 6.85
CA HIS A 75 -11.01 10.24 7.70
C HIS A 75 -9.86 11.02 8.33
N TYR A 76 -9.97 12.34 8.35
CA TYR A 76 -9.03 13.22 9.05
C TYR A 76 -8.96 12.92 10.55
N SER A 77 -10.09 12.56 11.17
CA SER A 77 -10.21 12.28 12.60
C SER A 77 -9.70 10.90 13.02
N ARG A 78 -9.14 10.10 12.10
CA ARG A 78 -8.68 8.74 12.41
C ARG A 78 -7.49 8.82 13.37
N PRO A 79 -7.62 8.34 14.62
CA PRO A 79 -6.49 8.34 15.55
C PRO A 79 -5.42 7.37 15.04
N PRO A 80 -4.13 7.62 15.33
CA PRO A 80 -3.10 6.63 15.13
C PRO A 80 -3.45 5.39 15.97
N LEU A 81 -3.22 4.22 15.41
CA LEU A 81 -3.42 2.97 16.14
C LEU A 81 -2.30 2.85 17.18
N ASP A 82 -2.66 2.85 18.46
CA ASP A 82 -1.71 2.59 19.55
C ASP A 82 -1.46 1.08 19.66
N ILE A 83 -0.65 0.56 18.72
CA ILE A 83 -0.29 -0.85 18.66
C ILE A 83 1.14 -0.96 19.17
N GLN A 84 1.32 -1.73 20.24
CA GLN A 84 2.64 -2.19 20.66
C GLN A 84 3.18 -3.15 19.60
N VAL A 85 4.11 -2.67 18.78
CA VAL A 85 4.80 -3.48 17.78
C VAL A 85 5.71 -4.45 18.51
N LYS A 86 5.51 -5.76 18.30
CA LYS A 86 6.36 -6.79 18.88
C LYS A 86 7.61 -6.97 18.04
N ASP A 87 8.76 -7.10 18.71
CA ASP A 87 10.00 -7.49 18.05
C ASP A 87 9.89 -8.89 17.44
N ILE A 88 10.44 -9.05 16.24
CA ILE A 88 10.44 -10.31 15.51
C ILE A 88 11.79 -10.99 15.73
N TYR A 89 11.81 -12.04 16.55
CA TYR A 89 12.98 -12.88 16.79
C TYR A 89 12.76 -14.29 16.26
N TYR A 90 13.77 -14.84 15.61
CA TYR A 90 13.78 -16.22 15.14
C TYR A 90 14.68 -17.10 16.02
N PRO A 91 14.41 -18.42 16.13
CA PRO A 91 15.25 -19.33 16.89
C PRO A 91 16.72 -19.35 16.44
N GLU A 92 16.96 -19.22 15.13
CA GLU A 92 18.30 -19.13 14.53
C GLU A 92 19.06 -17.84 14.88
N ASP A 93 18.39 -16.80 15.38
CA ASP A 93 19.07 -15.53 15.67
C ASP A 93 20.06 -15.67 16.83
N LYS A 94 19.87 -16.64 17.73
CA LYS A 94 20.87 -17.01 18.75
C LYS A 94 22.19 -17.48 18.14
N LEU A 95 22.10 -18.23 17.05
CA LEU A 95 23.26 -18.72 16.30
C LEU A 95 23.91 -17.60 15.49
N ARG A 96 23.11 -16.71 14.91
CA ARG A 96 23.63 -15.53 14.20
C ARG A 96 24.29 -14.53 15.15
N ALA A 97 23.75 -14.34 16.35
CA ALA A 97 24.30 -13.44 17.37
C ALA A 97 25.67 -13.93 17.90
N SER A 98 25.92 -15.23 17.89
CA SER A 98 27.20 -15.82 18.31
C SER A 98 28.26 -15.84 17.20
N MET A 99 27.90 -15.51 15.96
CA MET A 99 28.83 -15.39 14.84
C MET A 99 29.64 -14.09 14.96
N LYS A 100 30.94 -14.21 15.22
CA LYS A 100 31.84 -13.05 15.43
C LYS A 100 32.15 -12.24 14.18
N ARG A 101 32.05 -12.86 12.98
CA ARG A 101 32.48 -12.25 11.72
C ARG A 101 31.35 -12.20 10.72
N TRP A 102 31.07 -10.99 10.24
CA TRP A 102 30.12 -10.75 9.16
C TRP A 102 30.85 -10.83 7.82
N GLU A 103 30.20 -11.41 6.82
CA GLU A 103 30.68 -11.48 5.44
C GLU A 103 30.00 -10.36 4.62
N THR A 104 30.67 -9.89 3.57
CA THR A 104 30.06 -8.92 2.64
C THR A 104 28.88 -9.57 1.93
N LEU A 105 27.71 -8.92 1.98
CA LEU A 105 26.47 -9.46 1.43
C LEU A 105 26.10 -8.76 0.12
N ASP A 106 25.80 -9.56 -0.89
CA ASP A 106 25.07 -9.08 -2.06
C ASP A 106 23.57 -9.30 -1.88
N LEU A 107 22.86 -8.21 -1.56
CA LEU A 107 21.41 -8.18 -1.33
C LEU A 107 20.59 -8.42 -2.61
N LYS A 108 21.21 -8.39 -3.79
CA LYS A 108 20.53 -8.68 -5.07
C LYS A 108 20.52 -10.17 -5.37
N SER A 109 21.49 -10.91 -4.85
CA SER A 109 21.59 -12.35 -5.08
C SER A 109 20.69 -13.13 -4.11
N THR A 110 20.02 -14.16 -4.61
CA THR A 110 19.28 -15.13 -3.76
C THR A 110 20.19 -16.22 -3.20
N SER A 111 21.51 -16.12 -3.45
CA SER A 111 22.45 -17.16 -3.04
C SER A 111 22.60 -17.22 -1.51
N PRO A 112 22.64 -18.41 -0.90
CA PRO A 112 22.74 -18.52 0.54
C PRO A 112 24.13 -18.09 1.03
N ASN A 113 24.15 -17.09 1.91
CA ASN A 113 25.32 -16.69 2.71
C ASN A 113 25.86 -17.88 3.52
N ALA A 114 27.15 -17.88 3.87
CA ALA A 114 27.71 -18.78 4.86
C ALA A 114 26.94 -18.82 6.19
N SER A 115 26.41 -17.69 6.69
CA SER A 115 25.53 -17.71 7.87
C SER A 115 24.26 -18.51 7.62
N GLN A 116 23.67 -18.41 6.43
CA GLN A 116 22.47 -19.14 6.05
C GLN A 116 22.75 -20.64 5.84
N LYS A 117 23.90 -20.99 5.27
CA LYS A 117 24.38 -22.38 5.18
C LYS A 117 24.56 -22.99 6.57
N LEU A 118 25.13 -22.22 7.50
CA LEU A 118 25.30 -22.65 8.90
C LEU A 118 23.94 -22.87 9.57
N VAL A 119 22.99 -21.94 9.38
CA VAL A 119 21.60 -22.11 9.85
C VAL A 119 20.95 -23.36 9.28
N ALA A 120 21.18 -23.69 8.00
CA ALA A 120 20.65 -24.93 7.40
C ALA A 120 21.21 -26.18 8.11
N SER A 121 22.53 -26.26 8.30
CA SER A 121 23.17 -27.35 9.04
C SER A 121 22.70 -27.42 10.50
N PHE A 122 22.45 -26.27 11.14
CA PHE A 122 21.89 -26.22 12.49
C PHE A 122 20.47 -26.80 12.53
N LYS A 123 19.61 -26.43 11.58
CA LYS A 123 18.24 -26.95 11.50
C LYS A 123 18.22 -28.47 11.28
N GLU A 124 19.13 -28.99 10.47
CA GLU A 124 19.31 -30.43 10.25
C GLU A 124 19.71 -31.15 11.55
N LYS A 125 20.79 -30.73 12.20
CA LYS A 125 21.28 -31.38 13.43
C LYS A 125 20.35 -31.22 14.63
N ARG A 126 19.58 -30.13 14.68
CA ARG A 126 18.56 -29.90 15.73
C ARG A 126 17.46 -30.96 15.73
N SER A 127 17.20 -31.62 14.59
CA SER A 127 16.23 -32.73 14.55
C SER A 127 16.65 -33.91 15.43
N SER A 128 17.95 -34.09 15.67
CA SER A 128 18.52 -35.23 16.40
C SER A 128 18.88 -34.91 17.87
N THR A 129 19.09 -33.63 18.20
CA THR A 129 19.67 -33.21 19.48
C THR A 129 18.86 -32.08 20.13
N SER A 130 18.60 -32.22 21.44
CA SER A 130 17.76 -31.28 22.22
C SER A 130 18.51 -30.06 22.78
N ASN A 131 19.84 -30.11 22.96
CA ASN A 131 20.60 -29.02 23.58
C ASN A 131 21.15 -28.01 22.56
N ASP A 132 20.46 -26.88 22.41
CA ASP A 132 20.78 -25.82 21.46
C ASP A 132 22.13 -25.14 21.69
N ALA A 133 22.51 -24.90 22.96
CA ALA A 133 23.72 -24.12 23.27
C ALA A 133 25.00 -24.90 22.91
N ALA A 134 25.01 -26.21 23.20
CA ALA A 134 26.12 -27.09 22.84
C ALA A 134 26.26 -27.23 21.32
N LEU A 135 25.13 -27.36 20.61
CA LEU A 135 25.11 -27.47 19.15
C LEU A 135 25.65 -26.21 18.46
N ILE A 136 25.29 -25.03 18.97
CA ILE A 136 25.80 -23.75 18.47
C ILE A 136 27.33 -23.69 18.62
N ALA A 137 27.87 -24.08 19.78
CA ALA A 137 29.31 -24.07 20.03
C ALA A 137 30.06 -25.03 19.09
N GLU A 138 29.54 -26.24 18.87
CA GLU A 138 30.10 -27.23 17.94
C GLU A 138 30.15 -26.68 16.51
N LEU A 139 29.04 -26.14 16.00
CA LEU A 139 28.96 -25.64 14.63
C LEU A 139 29.87 -24.42 14.38
N LEU A 140 30.05 -23.57 15.39
CA LEU A 140 30.98 -22.45 15.31
C LEU A 140 32.45 -22.92 15.28
N ALA A 141 32.80 -23.98 16.02
CA ALA A 141 34.14 -24.57 16.00
C ALA A 141 34.49 -25.12 14.60
N VAL A 142 33.59 -25.91 14.01
CA VAL A 142 33.76 -26.49 12.67
C VAL A 142 33.98 -25.42 11.58
N LYS A 143 33.28 -24.28 11.66
CA LYS A 143 33.47 -23.18 10.71
C LYS A 143 34.84 -22.52 10.84
N ASN A 144 35.39 -22.41 12.05
CA ASN A 144 36.71 -21.79 12.28
C ASN A 144 37.84 -22.67 11.74
N GLU A 145 37.74 -23.99 11.92
CA GLU A 145 38.74 -24.96 11.45
C GLU A 145 38.86 -24.97 9.92
N GLY A 146 37.75 -24.89 9.19
CA GLY A 146 37.74 -24.83 7.73
C GLY A 146 38.35 -23.55 7.13
N ASN A 147 38.57 -22.50 7.93
CA ASN A 147 39.17 -21.24 7.48
C ASN A 147 40.69 -21.18 7.69
N VAL A 148 41.23 -21.97 8.65
CA VAL A 148 42.68 -22.09 8.88
C VAL A 148 43.34 -22.82 7.71
N ASN A 149 42.67 -23.82 7.12
CA ASN A 149 43.18 -24.62 6.01
C ASN A 149 43.13 -23.93 4.63
N ARG A 150 42.73 -22.67 4.55
CA ARG A 150 42.69 -21.88 3.29
C ARG A 150 43.81 -20.84 3.18
N ASN A 151 44.61 -20.65 4.24
CA ASN A 151 45.71 -19.69 4.29
C ASN A 151 47.10 -20.36 4.27
N GLY A 152 47.19 -21.61 3.78
CA GLY A 152 48.44 -22.35 3.59
C GLY A 152 48.82 -22.44 2.12
#